data_AF-A0A2P2IFH2-F1
#
_entry.id   AF-A0A2P2IFH2-F1
#
_cell.length_a   1.000
_cell.length_b   1.000
_cell.length_c   1.000
_cell.angle_alpha   90.00
_cell.angle_beta   90.00
_cell.angle_gamma   90.00
#
_symmetry.space_group_name_H-M   'P 1'
#
loop_
_entity.id
_entity.type
_entity.pdbx_description
1 polymer ?
#
loop_
_entity_poly.entity_id
_entity_poly.type
_entity_poly.pdbx_seq_one_letter_code
_entity_poly.pdbx_strand_id
1 'polypeptide(L)'
;DGAIECELQACPPAPPSFMRCTPVQQPSQCCPSYDCSTISPGGITGAHCQKDGIMYDNGRYVTSDTHCTDCYCIDGEIVCADVDCQSPVGNCTPSAIVDGSCCPSRYVCSETDDSTDTIETTEPTATEGTDDYRTTIASIPEASKNCFRDGQGYINGEDVPTTSDCQESCTCKNSSIQCTLLSCPSSPPAFLLCLPVVNPGQCCPSYACPPASVDATEAPGCERDGIEFYNGELIPSSTTRCDECYCMEGIIECATLVCQAP
;
A
#
# COMPACT_ATOMS: atom_id res chain seq x y z
N ASP A 1 -25.43 -3.05 10.76
CA ASP A 1 -24.02 -3.10 11.13
C ASP A 1 -23.31 -4.26 10.50
N GLY A 2 -22.31 -3.96 9.69
CA GLY A 2 -21.39 -4.92 9.09
C GLY A 2 -20.31 -4.10 8.40
N ALA A 3 -19.28 -3.68 9.14
CA ALA A 3 -18.06 -3.18 8.53
C ALA A 3 -17.45 -4.35 7.74
N ILE A 4 -17.05 -4.10 6.49
CA ILE A 4 -16.30 -5.06 5.71
C ILE A 4 -14.86 -4.94 6.23
N GLU A 5 -14.44 -5.82 7.13
CA GLU A 5 -13.03 -5.99 7.46
C GLU A 5 -12.36 -6.72 6.28
N CYS A 6 -11.45 -6.02 5.59
CA CYS A 6 -10.63 -6.60 4.54
C CYS A 6 -9.33 -7.13 5.15
N GLU A 7 -8.95 -8.34 4.76
CA GLU A 7 -7.70 -8.98 5.19
C GLU A 7 -6.75 -9.06 3.98
N LEU A 8 -5.57 -8.43 4.09
CA LEU A 8 -4.51 -8.57 3.10
C LEU A 8 -3.58 -9.70 3.50
N GLN A 9 -3.27 -10.58 2.56
CA GLN A 9 -2.26 -11.62 2.75
C GLN A 9 -0.86 -11.05 2.55
N ALA A 10 -0.01 -11.20 3.56
CA ALA A 10 1.39 -10.83 3.47
C ALA A 10 2.14 -11.76 2.52
N CYS A 11 3.07 -11.21 1.75
CA CYS A 11 4.02 -12.03 1.02
C CYS A 11 5.09 -12.59 1.95
N PRO A 12 5.64 -13.78 1.64
CA PRO A 12 6.79 -14.29 2.38
C PRO A 12 7.92 -13.25 2.31
N PRO A 13 8.70 -13.10 3.40
CA PRO A 13 9.81 -12.16 3.43
C PRO A 13 10.79 -12.46 2.31
N ALA A 14 11.39 -11.39 1.78
CA ALA A 14 12.42 -11.53 0.75
C ALA A 14 13.63 -12.27 1.35
N PRO A 15 14.32 -13.12 0.58
CA PRO A 15 15.59 -13.68 1.00
C PRO A 15 16.60 -12.56 1.31
N PRO A 16 17.57 -12.80 2.20
CA PRO A 16 18.60 -11.82 2.51
C PRO A 16 19.32 -11.32 1.25
N SER A 17 19.61 -10.03 1.20
CA SER A 17 20.22 -9.36 0.03
C SER A 17 21.54 -9.99 -0.43
N PHE A 18 22.32 -10.59 0.49
CA PHE A 18 23.55 -11.29 0.15
C PHE A 18 23.36 -12.54 -0.71
N MET A 19 22.14 -13.11 -0.75
CA MET A 19 21.78 -14.24 -1.62
C MET A 19 21.59 -13.82 -3.08
N ARG A 20 21.52 -12.50 -3.36
CA ARG A 20 21.40 -11.95 -4.72
C ARG A 20 20.25 -12.58 -5.53
N CYS A 21 19.16 -12.90 -4.86
CA CYS A 21 17.99 -13.46 -5.52
C CYS A 21 17.28 -12.40 -6.34
N THR A 22 16.76 -12.81 -7.50
CA THR A 22 15.92 -11.97 -8.35
C THR A 22 14.45 -12.34 -8.16
N PRO A 23 13.55 -11.36 -7.94
CA PRO A 23 12.12 -11.64 -7.89
C PRO A 23 11.61 -12.06 -9.28
N VAL A 24 10.81 -13.12 -9.31
CA VAL A 24 10.15 -13.68 -10.48
C VAL A 24 8.64 -13.65 -10.23
N GLN A 25 7.96 -12.79 -10.99
CA GLN A 25 6.51 -12.67 -10.95
C GLN A 25 5.87 -13.82 -11.72
N GLN A 26 4.92 -14.52 -11.09
CA GLN A 26 4.16 -15.59 -11.72
C GLN A 26 2.74 -15.12 -12.03
N PRO A 27 2.18 -15.46 -13.20
CA PRO A 27 0.89 -14.95 -13.69
C PRO A 27 -0.33 -15.32 -12.83
N SER A 28 -0.17 -16.13 -11.77
CA SER A 28 -1.24 -16.58 -10.88
C SER A 28 -0.92 -16.46 -9.39
N GLN A 29 0.20 -15.81 -9.01
CA GLN A 29 0.56 -15.59 -7.61
C GLN A 29 0.59 -14.10 -7.27
N CYS A 30 -0.02 -13.76 -6.14
CA CYS A 30 0.04 -12.42 -5.55
C CYS A 30 1.48 -12.05 -5.14
N CYS A 31 2.29 -13.05 -4.79
CA CYS A 31 3.63 -12.87 -4.27
C CYS A 31 4.73 -13.26 -5.26
N PRO A 32 5.85 -12.53 -5.28
CA PRO A 32 7.00 -12.93 -6.06
C PRO A 32 7.53 -14.27 -5.56
N SER A 33 7.92 -15.12 -6.50
CA SER A 33 8.89 -16.17 -6.22
C SER A 33 10.30 -15.58 -6.34
N TYR A 34 11.29 -16.14 -5.65
CA TYR A 34 12.67 -15.66 -5.74
C TYR A 34 13.53 -16.71 -6.42
N ASP A 35 14.07 -16.36 -7.58
CA ASP A 35 15.12 -17.14 -8.23
C ASP A 35 16.46 -16.70 -7.68
N CYS A 36 16.95 -17.45 -6.71
CA CYS A 36 18.28 -17.28 -6.18
C CYS A 36 19.24 -17.95 -7.14
N SER A 37 20.09 -17.15 -7.79
CA SER A 37 21.22 -17.68 -8.55
C SER A 37 21.90 -18.69 -7.63
N THR A 38 21.80 -19.98 -7.98
CA THR A 38 22.55 -21.00 -7.26
C THR A 38 23.98 -20.50 -7.26
N ILE A 39 24.60 -20.41 -6.08
CA ILE A 39 26.02 -20.14 -5.96
C ILE A 39 26.73 -21.35 -6.62
N SER A 40 26.79 -21.34 -7.94
CA SER A 40 27.27 -22.42 -8.79
C SER A 40 28.74 -22.14 -9.09
N PRO A 41 29.49 -23.19 -9.40
CA PRO A 41 30.57 -23.79 -8.63
C PRO A 41 31.90 -23.01 -8.74
N GLY A 42 31.83 -21.68 -8.71
CA GLY A 42 32.99 -20.81 -8.53
C GLY A 42 33.37 -20.59 -7.06
N GLY A 43 32.49 -21.02 -6.14
CA GLY A 43 32.82 -21.16 -4.73
C GLY A 43 33.90 -22.22 -4.53
N ILE A 44 34.79 -21.99 -3.57
CA ILE A 44 35.94 -22.84 -3.31
C ILE A 44 35.47 -24.29 -3.20
N THR A 45 35.97 -25.16 -4.08
CA THR A 45 35.59 -26.58 -4.12
C THR A 45 35.92 -27.21 -2.77
N GLY A 46 34.89 -27.53 -1.97
CA GLY A 46 35.04 -28.08 -0.61
C GLY A 46 34.73 -27.11 0.54
N ALA A 47 34.29 -25.88 0.26
CA ALA A 47 33.80 -24.97 1.28
C ALA A 47 32.46 -25.48 1.86
N HIS A 48 32.47 -25.76 3.15
CA HIS A 48 31.33 -26.20 3.95
C HIS A 48 31.34 -25.45 5.27
N CYS A 49 30.16 -25.18 5.80
CA CYS A 49 30.02 -24.59 7.11
C CYS A 49 29.77 -25.69 8.15
N GLN A 50 30.13 -25.44 9.39
CA GLN A 50 29.81 -26.34 10.50
C GLN A 50 29.14 -25.57 11.63
N LYS A 51 27.94 -25.99 12.05
CA LYS A 51 27.24 -25.50 13.25
C LYS A 51 26.73 -26.70 14.04
N ASP A 52 27.01 -26.74 15.34
CA ASP A 52 26.55 -27.81 16.26
C ASP A 52 26.89 -29.24 15.79
N GLY A 53 28.05 -29.39 15.12
CA GLY A 53 28.51 -30.66 14.56
C GLY A 53 27.85 -31.07 13.23
N ILE A 54 26.90 -30.29 12.73
CA ILE A 54 26.24 -30.48 11.43
C ILE A 54 27.04 -29.74 10.34
N MET A 55 27.34 -30.43 9.24
CA MET A 55 27.95 -29.83 8.06
C MET A 55 26.87 -29.33 7.09
N TYR A 56 27.06 -28.11 6.59
CA TYR A 56 26.18 -27.46 5.63
C TYR A 56 26.95 -27.19 4.34
N ASP A 57 26.40 -27.63 3.22
CA ASP A 57 26.92 -27.30 1.89
C ASP A 57 26.73 -25.81 1.60
N ASN A 58 27.56 -25.27 0.72
CA ASN A 58 27.43 -23.91 0.23
C ASN A 58 26.03 -23.62 -0.34
N GLY A 59 25.47 -22.46 0.00
CA GLY A 59 24.12 -22.01 -0.32
C GLY A 59 23.01 -22.62 0.54
N ARG A 60 23.32 -23.55 1.47
CA ARG A 60 22.30 -24.21 2.29
C ARG A 60 21.88 -23.35 3.48
N TYR A 61 20.58 -23.38 3.80
CA TYR A 61 20.03 -22.81 5.02
C TYR A 61 20.63 -23.48 6.26
N VAL A 62 21.06 -22.64 7.21
CA VAL A 62 21.58 -23.00 8.52
C VAL A 62 20.57 -22.55 9.56
N THR A 63 20.16 -23.44 10.45
CA THR A 63 19.21 -23.08 11.52
C THR A 63 19.79 -21.98 12.41
N SER A 64 19.03 -20.91 12.57
CA SER A 64 19.34 -19.78 13.44
C SER A 64 18.82 -20.00 14.86
N ASP A 65 19.26 -19.14 15.78
CA ASP A 65 18.87 -19.21 17.20
C ASP A 65 17.55 -18.47 17.47
N THR A 66 17.04 -17.73 16.48
CA THR A 66 15.80 -16.96 16.55
C THR A 66 14.98 -17.18 15.28
N HIS A 67 13.66 -17.08 15.39
CA HIS A 67 12.76 -17.19 14.22
C HIS A 67 12.88 -16.00 13.24
N CYS A 68 13.57 -14.92 13.64
CA CYS A 68 13.72 -13.67 12.87
C CYS A 68 15.10 -13.48 12.26
N THR A 69 15.93 -14.50 12.26
CA THR A 69 17.24 -14.45 11.63
C THR A 69 17.33 -15.61 10.65
N ASP A 70 17.66 -15.35 9.40
CA ASP A 70 17.93 -16.38 8.41
C ASP A 70 19.44 -16.47 8.18
N CYS A 71 19.98 -17.68 8.34
CA CYS A 71 21.39 -17.96 8.15
C CYS A 71 21.60 -18.91 6.98
N TYR A 72 22.64 -18.65 6.19
CA TYR A 72 23.04 -19.49 5.08
C TYR A 72 24.54 -19.74 5.12
N CYS A 73 24.94 -20.92 4.65
CA CYS A 73 26.34 -21.21 4.43
C CYS A 73 26.79 -20.56 3.12
N ILE A 74 27.74 -19.64 3.17
CA ILE A 74 28.26 -18.91 2.02
C ILE A 74 29.79 -19.06 2.01
N ASP A 75 30.31 -19.79 1.05
CA ASP A 75 31.74 -20.04 0.82
C ASP A 75 32.52 -20.49 2.08
N GLY A 76 31.87 -21.24 2.96
CA GLY A 76 32.46 -21.78 4.20
C GLY A 76 32.26 -20.91 5.44
N GLU A 77 31.56 -19.78 5.30
CA GLU A 77 31.16 -18.89 6.39
C GLU A 77 29.64 -18.92 6.59
N ILE A 78 29.19 -18.97 7.85
CA ILE A 78 27.77 -18.85 8.17
C ILE A 78 27.44 -17.36 8.21
N VAL A 79 26.67 -16.91 7.21
CA VAL A 79 26.22 -15.53 7.11
C VAL A 79 24.75 -15.48 7.47
N CYS A 80 24.44 -14.67 8.48
CA CYS A 80 23.08 -14.46 8.97
C CYS A 80 22.63 -13.04 8.64
N ALA A 81 21.34 -12.88 8.36
CA ALA A 81 20.68 -11.59 8.33
C ALA A 81 19.35 -11.67 9.07
N ASP A 82 18.93 -10.54 9.59
CA ASP A 82 17.58 -10.39 10.13
C ASP A 82 16.55 -10.45 9.00
N VAL A 83 15.40 -11.04 9.29
CA VAL A 83 14.29 -11.17 8.37
C VAL A 83 13.56 -9.84 8.29
N ASP A 84 13.61 -9.20 7.12
CA ASP A 84 12.85 -7.99 6.86
C ASP A 84 11.38 -8.33 6.56
N CYS A 85 10.50 -8.03 7.51
CA CYS A 85 9.07 -8.18 7.30
C CYS A 85 8.53 -7.10 6.36
N GLN A 86 7.53 -7.49 5.56
CA GLN A 86 6.81 -6.54 4.72
C GLN A 86 6.21 -5.43 5.60
N SER A 87 6.40 -4.17 5.21
CA SER A 87 5.73 -3.07 5.91
C SER A 87 4.25 -3.04 5.49
N PRO A 88 3.32 -2.80 6.42
CA PRO A 88 1.93 -2.60 6.05
C PRO A 88 1.82 -1.41 5.11
N VAL A 89 1.03 -1.58 4.06
CA VAL A 89 0.69 -0.51 3.12
C VAL A 89 -0.65 0.11 3.54
N GLY A 90 -0.82 1.42 3.36
CA GLY A 90 -2.05 2.11 3.72
C GLY A 90 -2.38 2.05 5.23
N ASN A 91 -3.67 1.99 5.54
CA ASN A 91 -4.25 1.94 6.89
C ASN A 91 -4.34 0.51 7.46
N CYS A 92 -3.42 -0.35 7.05
CA CYS A 92 -3.35 -1.73 7.49
C CYS A 92 -2.45 -1.89 8.72
N THR A 93 -2.86 -2.76 9.63
CA THR A 93 -2.10 -3.11 10.82
C THR A 93 -1.74 -4.59 10.79
N PRO A 94 -0.53 -4.98 11.25
CA PRO A 94 -0.13 -6.38 11.25
C PRO A 94 -1.02 -7.19 12.19
N SER A 95 -1.47 -8.36 11.72
CA SER A 95 -2.11 -9.34 12.61
C SER A 95 -1.11 -9.79 13.68
N ALA A 96 -1.63 -10.30 14.80
CA ALA A 96 -0.77 -10.91 15.83
C ALA A 96 0.17 -11.95 15.22
N ILE A 97 1.45 -11.86 15.58
CA ILE A 97 2.48 -12.80 15.14
C ILE A 97 2.26 -14.11 15.90
N VAL A 98 2.14 -15.21 15.14
CA VAL A 98 1.96 -16.55 15.71
C VAL A 98 3.29 -17.05 16.27
N ASP A 99 3.27 -17.77 17.39
CA ASP A 99 4.44 -18.38 17.99
C ASP A 99 5.29 -19.16 16.97
N GLY A 100 6.57 -18.83 16.90
CA GLY A 100 7.54 -19.43 15.97
C GLY A 100 7.62 -18.77 14.58
N SER A 101 6.83 -17.72 14.32
CA SER A 101 6.92 -16.91 13.10
C SER A 101 7.64 -15.58 13.39
N CYS A 102 8.42 -15.08 12.42
CA CYS A 102 8.97 -13.72 12.53
C CYS A 102 7.98 -12.64 12.10
N CYS A 103 7.31 -12.87 10.96
CA CYS A 103 6.48 -11.88 10.30
C CYS A 103 4.99 -12.19 10.44
N PRO A 104 4.12 -11.17 10.45
CA PRO A 104 2.68 -11.36 10.36
C PRO A 104 2.32 -12.00 9.01
N SER A 105 1.40 -12.96 9.02
CA SER A 105 0.92 -13.60 7.78
C SER A 105 -0.21 -12.80 7.12
N ARG A 106 -0.81 -11.87 7.87
CA ARG A 106 -2.00 -11.11 7.48
C ARG A 106 -1.91 -9.67 8.00
N TYR A 107 -2.54 -8.76 7.28
CA TYR A 107 -2.79 -7.41 7.75
C TYR A 107 -4.28 -7.15 7.82
N VAL A 108 -4.71 -6.53 8.92
CA VAL A 108 -6.08 -6.07 9.13
C VAL A 108 -6.13 -4.61 8.71
N CYS A 109 -6.87 -4.35 7.64
CA CYS A 109 -7.01 -3.01 7.09
C CYS A 109 -8.26 -2.37 7.65
N SER A 110 -8.08 -1.20 8.29
CA SER A 110 -9.19 -0.39 8.76
C SER A 110 -9.41 0.67 7.71
N GLU A 111 -10.53 0.69 7.00
CA GLU A 111 -10.85 1.79 6.10
C GLU A 111 -10.98 3.09 6.91
N THR A 112 -9.89 3.83 6.99
CA THR A 112 -9.85 5.25 7.31
C THR A 112 -9.38 5.98 6.07
N ASP A 113 -10.26 6.81 5.51
CA ASP A 113 -9.87 8.01 4.76
C ASP A 113 -8.78 8.74 5.56
N ASP A 114 -7.52 8.64 5.15
CA ASP A 114 -6.57 9.76 5.16
C ASP A 114 -5.19 9.32 4.61
N SER A 115 -4.70 10.06 3.63
CA SER A 115 -3.26 10.22 3.40
C SER A 115 -3.05 11.67 3.03
N THR A 116 -2.96 12.52 4.05
CA THR A 116 -2.18 13.76 3.94
C THR A 116 -0.82 13.56 4.60
N ASP A 117 0.15 13.37 3.73
CA ASP A 117 1.58 13.52 3.96
C ASP A 117 1.84 14.92 4.57
N THR A 118 2.43 15.00 5.76
CA THR A 118 2.98 16.27 6.25
C THR A 118 4.37 16.07 6.86
N ILE A 119 5.34 16.68 6.19
CA ILE A 119 6.76 16.80 6.53
C ILE A 119 6.96 17.57 7.85
N GLU A 120 7.99 17.14 8.60
CA GLU A 120 8.57 17.72 9.81
C GLU A 120 8.41 19.24 10.00
N THR A 121 8.03 19.68 11.20
CA THR A 121 8.66 20.83 11.87
C THR A 121 8.52 20.70 13.40
N THR A 122 9.68 20.43 14.01
CA THR A 122 10.11 20.49 15.43
C THR A 122 9.23 21.19 16.49
N GLU A 123 9.04 20.47 17.61
CA GLU A 123 8.78 20.91 19.01
C GLU A 123 9.81 21.96 19.52
N PRO A 124 9.68 22.62 20.71
CA PRO A 124 9.07 22.19 21.99
C PRO A 124 8.12 23.27 22.62
N THR A 125 7.39 23.09 23.73
CA THR A 125 7.86 22.91 25.11
C THR A 125 6.67 22.73 26.07
N ALA A 126 6.87 21.84 27.04
CA ALA A 126 6.02 21.55 28.19
C ALA A 126 5.71 22.75 29.10
N THR A 127 4.53 22.74 29.76
CA THR A 127 4.39 23.32 31.10
C THR A 127 3.30 22.59 31.89
N GLU A 128 3.71 21.93 32.97
CA GLU A 128 2.85 21.44 34.05
C GLU A 128 2.26 22.62 34.84
N GLY A 129 1.02 22.49 35.30
CA GLY A 129 0.37 23.48 36.16
C GLY A 129 -0.91 22.93 36.77
N THR A 130 -0.77 22.42 37.99
CA THR A 130 -1.80 22.02 38.93
C THR A 130 -2.80 23.15 39.23
N ASP A 131 -4.10 22.87 39.33
CA ASP A 131 -4.80 23.01 40.61
C ASP A 131 -6.26 22.55 40.58
N ASP A 132 -6.63 22.09 41.76
CA ASP A 132 -7.88 21.51 42.25
C ASP A 132 -9.12 22.39 42.00
N TYR A 133 -10.14 21.81 41.36
CA TYR A 133 -11.53 22.11 41.71
C TYR A 133 -12.36 20.83 41.66
N ARG A 134 -12.37 20.16 42.81
CA ARG A 134 -13.39 19.17 43.15
C ARG A 134 -14.75 19.84 43.18
N THR A 135 -15.64 19.53 42.24
CA THR A 135 -17.09 19.64 42.43
C THR A 135 -17.81 18.57 41.62
N THR A 136 -18.22 17.56 42.39
CA THR A 136 -19.51 16.85 42.33
C THR A 136 -19.93 16.23 40.99
N ILE A 137 -19.91 14.89 40.97
CA ILE A 137 -20.62 14.04 40.01
C ILE A 137 -22.11 14.42 40.04
N ALA A 138 -22.53 15.18 39.03
CA ALA A 138 -23.90 15.30 38.58
C ALA A 138 -23.89 14.95 37.09
N SER A 139 -24.63 13.90 36.75
CA SER A 139 -25.02 13.44 35.41
C SER A 139 -24.73 14.42 34.26
N ILE A 140 -23.86 14.00 33.33
CA ILE A 140 -23.59 14.69 32.07
C ILE A 140 -24.90 14.76 31.27
N PRO A 141 -25.45 15.95 30.96
CA PRO A 141 -26.68 16.08 30.20
C PRO A 141 -26.44 15.71 28.73
N GLU A 142 -27.47 15.17 28.06
CA GLU A 142 -27.43 14.73 26.65
C GLU A 142 -26.91 15.79 25.66
N ALA A 143 -26.87 17.07 26.06
CA ALA A 143 -26.26 18.18 25.34
C ALA A 143 -24.75 18.03 25.08
N SER A 144 -24.02 17.20 25.86
CA SER A 144 -22.59 16.97 25.65
C SER A 144 -22.27 16.12 24.43
N LYS A 145 -23.29 15.58 23.74
CA LYS A 145 -23.14 14.74 22.54
C LYS A 145 -23.52 15.48 21.25
N ASN A 146 -23.94 16.73 21.36
CA ASN A 146 -24.31 17.58 20.23
C ASN A 146 -23.06 18.16 19.54
N CYS A 147 -23.15 18.38 18.23
CA CYS A 147 -22.08 18.95 17.43
C CYS A 147 -22.37 20.42 17.12
N PHE A 148 -21.35 21.19 16.79
CA PHE A 148 -21.49 22.59 16.43
C PHE A 148 -20.71 22.91 15.15
N ARG A 149 -21.36 23.57 14.19
CA ARG A 149 -20.71 24.11 12.99
C ARG A 149 -21.28 25.48 12.66
N ASP A 150 -20.39 26.44 12.38
CA ASP A 150 -20.77 27.80 11.99
C ASP A 150 -21.77 28.48 12.95
N GLY A 151 -21.65 28.16 14.25
CA GLY A 151 -22.54 28.67 15.30
C GLY A 151 -23.91 27.98 15.39
N GLN A 152 -24.19 27.00 14.52
CA GLN A 152 -25.39 26.16 14.58
C GLN A 152 -25.10 24.85 15.33
N GLY A 153 -25.99 24.49 16.25
CA GLY A 153 -25.94 23.22 16.99
C GLY A 153 -26.73 22.12 16.28
N TYR A 154 -26.18 20.92 16.27
CA TYR A 154 -26.77 19.71 15.68
C TYR A 154 -26.86 18.63 16.75
N ILE A 155 -28.00 17.95 16.86
CA ILE A 155 -28.15 16.84 17.80
C ILE A 155 -27.41 15.59 17.30
N ASN A 156 -27.04 14.70 18.21
CA ASN A 156 -26.42 13.44 17.83
C ASN A 156 -27.32 12.63 16.87
N GLY A 157 -26.81 12.31 15.69
CA GLY A 157 -27.50 11.62 14.59
C GLY A 157 -28.10 12.56 13.54
N GLU A 158 -28.04 13.88 13.71
CA GLU A 158 -28.59 14.85 12.74
C GLU A 158 -27.64 15.05 11.56
N ASP A 159 -28.22 15.15 10.35
CA ASP A 159 -27.49 15.52 9.14
C ASP A 159 -27.04 16.99 9.22
N VAL A 160 -25.77 17.18 8.90
CA VAL A 160 -25.11 18.49 8.91
C VAL A 160 -24.90 18.88 7.44
N PRO A 161 -25.25 20.11 6.99
CA PRO A 161 -25.10 20.52 5.59
C PRO A 161 -23.68 20.30 5.06
N THR A 162 -23.44 20.18 3.76
CA THR A 162 -22.05 20.10 3.26
C THR A 162 -21.47 21.51 3.09
N THR A 163 -20.16 21.66 3.26
CA THR A 163 -19.44 22.96 3.19
C THR A 163 -18.57 23.10 1.95
N SER A 164 -18.43 22.02 1.18
CA SER A 164 -17.64 21.95 -0.05
C SER A 164 -18.26 20.93 -1.00
N ASP A 165 -18.00 21.08 -2.29
CA ASP A 165 -18.39 20.11 -3.32
C ASP A 165 -17.72 18.73 -3.12
N CYS A 166 -16.72 18.63 -2.24
CA CYS A 166 -16.04 17.39 -1.86
C CYS A 166 -16.69 16.63 -0.71
N GLN A 167 -17.75 17.15 -0.10
CA GLN A 167 -18.46 16.47 0.98
C GLN A 167 -19.79 15.94 0.42
N GLU A 168 -19.97 14.63 0.43
CA GLU A 168 -21.20 13.97 -0.04
C GLU A 168 -22.30 14.09 1.03
N SER A 169 -21.93 13.84 2.28
CA SER A 169 -22.83 13.96 3.43
C SER A 169 -22.03 14.22 4.70
N CYS A 170 -22.68 14.82 5.70
CA CYS A 170 -22.10 14.95 7.03
C CYS A 170 -23.16 14.64 8.08
N THR A 171 -22.76 14.00 9.18
CA THR A 171 -23.65 13.66 10.29
C THR A 171 -22.98 13.99 11.62
N CYS A 172 -23.75 14.52 12.56
CA CYS A 172 -23.27 14.73 13.92
C CYS A 172 -23.22 13.39 14.68
N LYS A 173 -22.05 13.01 15.20
CA LYS A 173 -21.87 11.82 16.05
C LYS A 173 -21.07 12.18 17.29
N ASN A 174 -21.71 12.11 18.46
CA ASN A 174 -21.13 12.28 19.78
C ASN A 174 -20.15 13.46 19.87
N SER A 175 -20.64 14.68 19.57
CA SER A 175 -19.88 15.94 19.51
C SER A 175 -18.89 16.14 18.35
N SER A 176 -18.77 15.17 17.45
CA SER A 176 -17.94 15.25 16.24
C SER A 176 -18.80 15.24 14.98
N ILE A 177 -18.53 16.16 14.05
CA ILE A 177 -19.14 16.13 12.72
C ILE A 177 -18.33 15.19 11.85
N GLN A 178 -18.99 14.14 11.39
CA GLN A 178 -18.39 13.08 10.58
C GLN A 178 -18.90 13.27 9.15
N CYS A 179 -18.01 13.65 8.23
CA CYS A 179 -18.35 13.83 6.82
C CYS A 179 -17.80 12.69 5.98
N THR A 180 -18.59 12.24 5.02
CA THR A 180 -18.12 11.39 3.92
C THR A 180 -17.62 12.30 2.80
N LEU A 181 -16.38 12.11 2.39
CA LEU A 181 -15.78 12.85 1.28
C LEU A 181 -15.99 12.10 -0.04
N LEU A 182 -16.08 12.87 -1.13
CA LEU A 182 -16.10 12.31 -2.48
C LEU A 182 -14.69 11.88 -2.88
N SER A 183 -14.51 10.59 -3.19
CA SER A 183 -13.26 10.06 -3.72
C SER A 183 -13.07 10.46 -5.19
N CYS A 184 -11.92 11.05 -5.50
CA CYS A 184 -11.59 11.42 -6.87
C CYS A 184 -10.96 10.28 -7.64
N PRO A 185 -11.19 10.20 -8.98
CA PRO A 185 -10.50 9.24 -9.81
C PRO A 185 -8.99 9.43 -9.72
N SER A 186 -8.26 8.31 -9.71
CA SER A 186 -6.80 8.31 -9.74
C SER A 186 -6.26 9.15 -10.90
N SER A 187 -5.12 9.80 -10.68
CA SER A 187 -4.43 10.50 -11.75
C SER A 187 -4.04 9.50 -12.85
N PRO A 188 -4.23 9.84 -14.14
CA PRO A 188 -3.77 9.01 -15.24
C PRO A 188 -2.27 8.72 -15.11
N PRO A 189 -1.79 7.60 -15.66
CA PRO A 189 -0.37 7.29 -15.67
C PRO A 189 0.47 8.44 -16.25
N ALA A 190 1.61 8.72 -15.61
CA ALA A 190 2.45 9.87 -15.94
C ALA A 190 2.93 9.88 -17.41
N PHE A 191 3.06 8.71 -18.04
CA PHE A 191 3.46 8.58 -19.44
C PHE A 191 2.41 9.13 -20.44
N LEU A 192 1.15 9.27 -20.03
CA LEU A 192 0.12 9.89 -20.86
C LEU A 192 0.20 11.43 -20.85
N LEU A 193 1.06 12.01 -20.01
CA LEU A 193 1.31 13.45 -19.93
C LEU A 193 0.03 14.31 -19.79
N CYS A 194 -1.01 13.75 -19.17
CA CYS A 194 -2.27 14.46 -18.98
C CYS A 194 -2.13 15.56 -17.94
N LEU A 195 -2.76 16.71 -18.19
CA LEU A 195 -2.76 17.85 -17.27
C LEU A 195 -4.10 17.91 -16.52
N PRO A 196 -4.10 18.17 -15.20
CA PRO A 196 -5.32 18.33 -14.44
C PRO A 196 -6.04 19.63 -14.84
N VAL A 197 -7.36 19.55 -14.94
CA VAL A 197 -8.27 20.65 -15.23
C VAL A 197 -9.25 20.76 -14.05
N VAL A 198 -9.13 21.85 -13.30
CA VAL A 198 -10.02 22.15 -12.17
C VAL A 198 -11.29 22.79 -12.71
N ASN A 199 -12.44 22.19 -12.43
CA ASN A 199 -13.74 22.73 -12.83
C ASN A 199 -14.43 23.37 -11.62
N PRO A 200 -15.01 24.58 -11.76
CA PRO A 200 -15.72 25.24 -10.67
C PRO A 200 -16.98 24.44 -10.29
N GLY A 201 -17.18 24.20 -8.99
CA GLY A 201 -18.31 23.43 -8.48
C GLY A 201 -18.15 21.90 -8.57
N GLN A 202 -16.94 21.41 -8.91
CA GLN A 202 -16.60 20.00 -8.85
C GLN A 202 -15.50 19.79 -7.84
N CYS A 203 -15.63 18.76 -7.01
CA CYS A 203 -14.54 18.36 -6.11
C CYS A 203 -13.30 17.90 -6.89
N CYS A 204 -13.53 17.10 -7.93
CA CYS A 204 -12.46 16.35 -8.59
C CYS A 204 -11.97 17.02 -9.88
N PRO A 205 -10.66 16.97 -10.15
CA PRO A 205 -10.13 17.42 -11.42
C PRO A 205 -10.55 16.47 -12.53
N SER A 206 -10.78 17.00 -13.73
CA SER A 206 -10.70 16.21 -14.96
C SER A 206 -9.27 16.23 -15.49
N TYR A 207 -8.92 15.33 -16.41
CA TYR A 207 -7.59 15.29 -17.00
C TYR A 207 -7.68 15.49 -18.52
N ALA A 208 -6.94 16.50 -19.02
CA ALA A 208 -6.81 16.75 -20.45
C ALA A 208 -5.50 16.15 -20.94
N CYS A 209 -5.60 15.10 -21.76
CA CYS A 209 -4.45 14.42 -22.33
C CYS A 209 -4.07 15.01 -23.70
N PRO A 210 -2.79 15.00 -24.09
CA PRO A 210 -2.39 15.31 -25.45
C PRO A 210 -3.17 14.45 -26.45
N PRO A 211 -3.53 14.97 -27.63
CA PRO A 211 -4.11 14.11 -28.65
C PRO A 211 -3.12 13.00 -28.98
N ALA A 212 -3.60 11.75 -29.02
CA ALA A 212 -2.86 10.67 -29.65
C ALA A 212 -2.46 11.16 -31.05
N SER A 213 -1.19 11.00 -31.43
CA SER A 213 -0.72 11.31 -32.78
C SER A 213 -1.36 10.34 -33.75
N VAL A 214 -2.64 10.54 -34.08
CA VAL A 214 -3.36 9.76 -35.09
C VAL A 214 -2.96 10.28 -36.45
N ASP A 215 -1.80 9.84 -36.94
CA ASP A 215 -1.57 9.84 -38.37
C ASP A 215 -2.21 8.56 -38.92
N ALA A 216 -3.29 8.71 -39.70
CA ALA A 216 -4.12 7.59 -40.20
C ALA A 216 -3.40 6.67 -41.23
N THR A 217 -2.08 6.80 -41.32
CA THR A 217 -1.14 6.00 -42.11
C THR A 217 -0.24 5.10 -41.25
N GLU A 218 -0.35 5.16 -39.92
CA GLU A 218 0.46 4.35 -39.02
C GLU A 218 -0.04 2.91 -38.95
N ALA A 219 0.89 1.97 -39.16
CA ALA A 219 0.68 0.57 -38.85
C ALA A 219 0.42 0.43 -37.33
N PRO A 220 -0.35 -0.59 -36.89
CA PRO A 220 -0.53 -0.85 -35.47
C PRO A 220 0.84 -0.98 -34.80
N GLY A 221 1.00 -0.25 -33.69
CA GLY A 221 2.27 -0.19 -32.98
C GLY A 221 2.48 -1.41 -32.09
N CYS A 222 1.41 -1.94 -31.49
CA CYS A 222 1.47 -3.00 -30.50
C CYS A 222 0.58 -4.18 -30.88
N GLU A 223 0.98 -5.40 -30.50
CA GLU A 223 0.17 -6.62 -30.64
C GLU A 223 0.10 -7.34 -29.29
N ARG A 224 -1.10 -7.72 -28.85
CA ARG A 224 -1.31 -8.60 -27.69
C ARG A 224 -2.42 -9.60 -28.00
N ASP A 225 -2.14 -10.88 -27.77
CA ASP A 225 -3.09 -11.98 -27.98
C ASP A 225 -3.71 -12.01 -29.41
N GLY A 226 -2.93 -11.57 -30.41
CA GLY A 226 -3.37 -11.47 -31.81
C GLY A 226 -4.30 -10.29 -32.11
N ILE A 227 -4.45 -9.37 -31.15
CA ILE A 227 -5.16 -8.09 -31.32
C ILE A 227 -4.12 -7.00 -31.49
N GLU A 228 -4.29 -6.20 -32.55
CA GLU A 228 -3.43 -5.07 -32.89
C GLU A 228 -3.99 -3.78 -32.26
N PHE A 229 -3.10 -2.98 -31.67
CA PHE A 229 -3.42 -1.73 -30.97
C PHE A 229 -2.64 -0.57 -31.57
N TYR A 230 -3.31 0.58 -31.69
CA TYR A 230 -2.69 1.81 -32.19
C TYR A 230 -2.09 2.62 -31.05
N ASN A 231 -1.19 3.54 -31.38
CA ASN A 231 -0.54 4.41 -30.39
C ASN A 231 -1.59 5.22 -29.60
N GLY A 232 -1.50 5.18 -28.27
CA GLY A 232 -2.45 5.76 -27.32
C GLY A 232 -3.65 4.88 -26.96
N GLU A 233 -3.80 3.70 -27.58
CA GLU A 233 -4.94 2.82 -27.32
C GLU A 233 -4.79 2.03 -26.01
N LEU A 234 -5.88 1.95 -25.23
CA LEU A 234 -5.96 1.12 -24.04
C LEU A 234 -5.96 -0.36 -24.44
N ILE A 235 -5.01 -1.10 -23.91
CA ILE A 235 -4.90 -2.53 -24.13
C ILE A 235 -5.61 -3.24 -22.97
N PRO A 236 -6.75 -3.91 -23.22
CA PRO A 236 -7.47 -4.63 -22.17
C PRO A 236 -6.54 -5.69 -21.57
N SER A 237 -6.25 -5.57 -20.27
CA SER A 237 -5.41 -6.54 -19.55
C SER A 237 -6.06 -7.92 -19.63
N SER A 238 -5.35 -8.88 -20.24
CA SER A 238 -5.90 -10.22 -20.48
C SER A 238 -5.84 -11.13 -19.25
N THR A 239 -5.27 -10.70 -18.11
CA THR A 239 -5.10 -11.60 -16.96
C THR A 239 -5.16 -11.00 -15.54
N THR A 240 -5.15 -9.68 -15.32
CA THR A 240 -5.20 -9.10 -13.96
C THR A 240 -6.04 -7.81 -13.91
N ARG A 241 -6.85 -7.67 -12.85
CA ARG A 241 -7.63 -6.44 -12.55
C ARG A 241 -6.79 -5.28 -12.02
N CYS A 242 -5.46 -5.41 -12.02
CA CYS A 242 -4.55 -4.52 -11.29
C CYS A 242 -3.55 -3.81 -12.20
N ASP A 243 -3.65 -3.95 -13.53
CA ASP A 243 -2.77 -3.26 -14.47
C ASP A 243 -3.59 -2.58 -15.58
N GLU A 244 -3.32 -1.31 -15.83
CA GLU A 244 -3.80 -0.55 -16.98
C GLU A 244 -2.67 -0.39 -17.98
N CYS A 245 -2.85 -0.95 -19.19
CA CYS A 245 -1.84 -0.95 -20.24
C CYS A 245 -2.26 -0.08 -21.42
N TYR A 246 -1.30 0.62 -22.02
CA TYR A 246 -1.50 1.43 -23.21
C TYR A 246 -0.41 1.13 -24.24
N CYS A 247 -0.75 1.22 -25.52
CA CYS A 247 0.25 1.16 -26.59
C CYS A 247 0.93 2.53 -26.71
N MET A 248 2.24 2.60 -26.53
CA MET A 248 3.02 3.83 -26.63
C MET A 248 4.17 3.62 -27.61
N GLU A 249 4.09 4.25 -28.78
CA GLU A 249 5.12 4.20 -29.84
C GLU A 249 5.62 2.79 -30.18
N GLY A 250 4.71 1.80 -30.12
CA GLY A 250 4.98 0.40 -30.42
C GLY A 250 5.45 -0.47 -29.26
N ILE A 251 5.44 0.07 -28.05
CA ILE A 251 5.73 -0.63 -26.80
C ILE A 251 4.47 -0.67 -25.95
N ILE A 252 4.19 -1.82 -25.34
CA ILE A 252 3.09 -1.91 -24.36
C ILE A 252 3.60 -1.47 -23.00
N GLU A 253 3.14 -0.30 -22.56
CA GLU A 253 3.45 0.27 -21.26
C GLU A 253 2.29 0.00 -20.31
N CYS A 254 2.56 -0.66 -19.18
CA CYS A 254 1.56 -0.98 -18.17
C CYS A 254 1.86 -0.22 -16.88
N ALA A 255 0.87 0.47 -16.35
CA ALA A 255 0.89 0.95 -14.98
C ALA A 255 0.11 -0.03 -14.11
N THR A 256 0.72 -0.49 -13.02
CA THR A 256 -0.02 -1.19 -11.98
C THR A 256 -0.97 -0.19 -11.34
N LEU A 257 -2.27 -0.41 -11.54
CA LEU A 257 -3.30 0.22 -10.73
C LEU A 257 -3.06 -0.26 -9.30
N VAL A 258 -2.55 0.63 -8.45
CA VAL A 258 -2.67 0.44 -7.02
C VAL A 258 -4.18 0.36 -6.79
N CYS A 259 -4.66 -0.82 -6.40
CA CYS A 259 -6.07 -1.00 -6.08
C CYS A 259 -6.43 0.02 -5.00
N GLN A 260 -7.07 1.12 -5.39
CA GLN A 260 -7.79 1.96 -4.45
C GLN A 260 -8.95 1.10 -3.94
N ALA A 261 -9.01 0.92 -2.62
CA ALA A 261 -10.16 0.31 -1.99
C ALA A 261 -11.42 1.11 -2.39
N PRO A 262 -12.53 0.44 -2.73
CA PRO A 262 -13.78 1.10 -3.14
C PRO A 262 -14.41 1.92 -2.01
#